data_AF-A0ABD4ZC11-F1
#
_entry.id   AF-A0ABD4ZC11-F1
#
_cell.length_a   1.000
_cell.length_b   1.000
_cell.length_c   1.000
_cell.angle_alpha   90.00
_cell.angle_beta   90.00
_cell.angle_gamma   90.00
#
_symmetry.space_group_name_H-M   'P 1'
#
loop_
_entity.id
_entity.type
_entity.pdbx_description
1 polymer ?
#
loop_
_entity_poly.entity_id
_entity_poly.type
_entity_poly.pdbx_seq_one_letter_code
_entity_poly.pdbx_strand_id
1 'polypeptide(L)' 'MSEGLVQAAYIIAALLFIMSLAGLSKHETAKAGCWYGIVGMTIALVATIFGPQSEGTLWII' A
#
# COMPACT_ATOMS: atom_id res chain seq x y z
N MET A 1 -7.96 -3.66 14.64
CA MET A 1 -6.47 -3.68 14.75
C MET A 1 -6.02 -2.64 15.76
N SER A 2 -4.88 -2.83 16.43
CA SER A 2 -4.29 -1.77 17.26
C SER A 2 -3.85 -0.60 16.37
N GLU A 3 -4.06 0.64 16.81
CA GLU A 3 -3.81 1.86 16.03
C GLU A 3 -2.35 1.90 15.51
N GLY A 4 -1.39 1.50 16.35
CA GLY A 4 0.02 1.40 15.97
C GLY A 4 0.31 0.35 14.88
N LEU A 5 -0.50 -0.72 14.79
CA LEU A 5 -0.34 -1.72 13.73
C LEU A 5 -0.80 -1.19 12.37
N VAL A 6 -1.86 -0.37 12.35
CA VAL A 6 -2.34 0.29 11.13
C VAL A 6 -1.38 1.37 10.67
N GLN A 7 -0.84 2.14 11.61
CA GLN A 7 0.16 3.16 11.32
C GLN A 7 1.44 2.52 10.75
N ALA A 8 1.90 1.40 11.32
CA ALA A 8 3.02 0.64 10.78
C ALA A 8 2.74 0.10 9.36
N ALA A 9 1.53 -0.42 9.11
CA ALA A 9 1.14 -0.89 7.79
C ALA A 9 1.14 0.24 6.74
N TYR A 10 0.69 1.45 7.09
CA TYR A 10 0.75 2.61 6.21
C TYR A 10 2.19 3.06 5.91
N ILE A 11 3.09 3.01 6.90
CA ILE A 11 4.52 3.31 6.66
C ILE A 11 5.14 2.29 5.70
N ILE A 12 4.85 1.01 5.88
CA ILE A 12 5.34 -0.05 4.98
C ILE A 12 4.78 0.14 3.56
N ALA A 13 3.48 0.43 3.43
CA ALA A 13 2.87 0.71 2.14
C ALA A 13 3.51 1.92 1.44
N ALA A 14 3.77 3.00 2.18
CA ALA A 14 4.45 4.18 1.64
C ALA A 14 5.87 3.87 1.14
N LEU A 15 6.64 3.06 1.89
CA LEU A 15 7.99 2.64 1.47
C LEU A 15 7.96 1.81 0.17
N LEU A 16 6.99 0.90 0.03
CA LEU A 16 6.81 0.11 -1.19
C LEU A 16 6.46 0.99 -2.40
N PHE A 17 5.64 2.02 -2.21
CA PHE A 17 5.36 3.01 -3.26
C PHE A 17 6.59 3.82 -3.66
N ILE A 18 7.43 4.23 -2.70
CA ILE A 18 8.69 4.93 -2.99
C ILE A 18 9.61 4.04 -3.84
N MET A 19 9.75 2.75 -3.49
CA MET A 19 10.52 1.80 -4.29
C MET A 19 9.88 1.54 -5.67
N SER A 20 8.56 1.51 -5.77
CA SER A 20 7.83 1.41 -7.04
C SER A 20 8.15 2.57 -7.98
N LEU A 21 8.16 3.80 -7.47
CA LEU A 21 8.51 5.01 -8.24
C LEU A 21 9.96 4.97 -8.72
N ALA A 22 10.89 4.54 -7.86
CA ALA A 22 12.29 4.37 -8.22
C ALA A 22 12.50 3.32 -9.33
N GLY A 23 11.73 2.22 -9.30
CA GLY A 23 11.78 1.17 -10.32
C GLY A 23 11.17 1.57 -11.67
N LEU A 24 10.18 2.49 -11.67
CA LEU A 24 9.55 3.01 -12.88
C LEU A 24 10.44 3.99 -13.66
N SER A 25 11.40 4.65 -13.00
CA SER A 25 12.30 5.62 -13.64
C SER A 25 13.28 5.02 -14.65
N LYS A 26 13.41 3.69 -14.72
CA LYS A 26 14.21 2.98 -15.72
C LYS A 26 13.32 2.05 -16.52
N HIS A 27 13.28 2.23 -17.86
CA HIS A 27 12.43 1.43 -18.75
C HIS A 27 12.70 -0.09 -18.65
N GLU A 28 13.95 -0.52 -18.39
CA GLU A 28 14.28 -1.94 -18.17
C GLU A 28 13.68 -2.52 -16.88
N THR A 29 13.58 -1.71 -15.81
CA THR A 29 13.04 -2.16 -14.50
C THR A 29 11.59 -1.76 -14.27
N ALA A 30 10.94 -1.11 -15.22
CA ALA A 30 9.58 -0.60 -15.08
C ALA A 30 8.56 -1.69 -14.70
N LYS A 31 8.74 -2.91 -15.24
CA LYS A 31 7.90 -4.07 -14.86
C LYS A 31 8.06 -4.48 -13.39
N ALA A 32 9.29 -4.45 -12.87
CA ALA A 32 9.57 -4.77 -11.47
C ALA A 32 9.05 -3.65 -10.55
N GLY A 33 9.26 -2.38 -10.92
CA GLY A 33 8.71 -1.23 -10.21
C GLY A 33 7.18 -1.31 -10.08
N CYS A 34 6.49 -1.64 -11.17
CA CYS A 34 5.04 -1.79 -11.17
C CYS A 34 4.56 -2.91 -10.22
N TRP A 35 5.29 -4.02 -10.14
CA TRP A 35 5.01 -5.11 -9.18
C TRP A 35 5.11 -4.64 -7.72
N TYR A 36 6.14 -3.86 -7.37
CA TYR A 36 6.25 -3.27 -6.03
C TYR A 36 5.06 -2.35 -5.71
N GLY A 37 4.58 -1.60 -6.70
CA GLY A 37 3.39 -0.74 -6.57
C GLY A 37 2.10 -1.54 -6.36
N ILE A 38 1.91 -2.65 -7.07
CA ILE A 38 0.74 -3.54 -6.91
C ILE A 38 0.73 -4.17 -5.50
N VAL A 39 1.88 -4.63 -5.03
CA VAL A 39 2.04 -5.18 -3.67
C VAL A 39 1.74 -4.10 -2.61
N GLY A 40 2.29 -2.89 -2.78
CA GLY A 40 2.03 -1.75 -1.89
C GLY A 40 0.56 -1.34 -1.87
N MET A 41 -0.10 -1.29 -3.03
CA MET A 41 -1.53 -1.00 -3.14
C MET A 41 -2.39 -2.06 -2.45
N THR A 42 -2.04 -3.34 -2.60
CA THR A 42 -2.76 -4.45 -1.94
C THR A 42 -2.66 -4.33 -0.42
N ILE A 43 -1.47 -4.06 0.11
CA ILE A 43 -1.26 -3.88 1.56
C ILE A 43 -2.04 -2.66 2.08
N ALA A 44 -2.03 -1.55 1.34
CA ALA A 44 -2.78 -0.34 1.71
C ALA A 44 -4.28 -0.62 1.79
N LEU A 45 -4.87 -1.28 0.80
CA LEU A 45 -6.29 -1.63 0.78
C LEU A 45 -6.68 -2.55 1.95
N VAL A 46 -5.86 -3.58 2.22
CA VAL A 46 -6.07 -4.47 3.37
C VAL A 46 -5.98 -3.68 4.68
N ALA A 47 -4.97 -2.83 4.85
CA ALA A 47 -4.82 -2.01 6.06
C ALA A 47 -6.00 -1.05 6.27
N THR A 48 -6.56 -0.50 5.19
CA THR A 48 -7.76 0.36 5.25
C THR A 48 -9.01 -0.44 5.64
N ILE A 49 -9.27 -1.59 5.01
CA ILE A 49 -10.46 -2.41 5.29
C ILE A 49 -10.44 -2.96 6.73
N PHE A 50 -9.27 -3.39 7.22
CA PHE A 50 -9.13 -3.97 8.57
C PHE A 50 -8.77 -2.92 9.65
N GLY A 51 -8.65 -1.65 9.27
CA GLY A 51 -8.29 -0.56 10.16
C GLY A 51 -9.44 -0.18 11.12
N PRO A 52 -9.13 0.20 12.37
CA PRO A 52 -10.14 0.55 13.38
C PRO A 52 -10.91 1.84 13.04
N GLN A 53 -10.42 2.64 12.09
CA GLN A 53 -11.03 3.90 11.63
C GLN A 53 -11.80 3.73 10.30
N SER A 54 -12.12 2.50 9.89
CA SER A 54 -12.90 2.25 8.68
C SER A 54 -14.40 2.53 8.90
N GLU A 55 -14.73 3.78 9.20
CA GLU A 55 -16.10 4.27 9.22
C GLU A 55 -16.57 4.39 7.76
N GLY A 56 -17.40 3.43 7.31
CA GLY A 56 -17.97 3.43 5.96
C GLY A 56 -17.48 2.32 5.01
N THR A 57 -16.78 1.27 5.50
CA THR A 57 -16.41 0.09 4.66
C THR A 57 -17.59 -0.47 3.87
N LEU A 58 -18.80 -0.40 4.44
CA LEU A 58 -20.04 -0.89 3.82
C LEU A 58 -20.48 -0.16 2.55
N TRP A 59 -20.00 1.07 2.29
CA TRP A 59 -20.23 1.78 1.02
C TRP A 59 -19.17 1.48 -0.05
N ILE A 60 -18.04 0.89 0.36
CA ILE A 60 -16.86 0.63 -0.48
C ILE A 60 -16.92 -0.76 -1.13
N ILE A 61 -17.73 -1.68 -0.59
CA ILE A 61 -18.01 -3.03 -1.13
C ILE A 61 -19.26 -2.99 -2.00
#